data_AF-A0A7K9KMR8-F1
#
_entry.id   AF-A0A7K9KMR8-F1
#
_cell.length_a   1.000
_cell.length_b   1.000
_cell.length_c   1.000
_cell.angle_alpha   90.00
_cell.angle_beta   90.00
_cell.angle_gamma   90.00
#
_symmetry.space_group_name_H-M   'P 1'
#
loop_
_entity.id
_entity.type
_entity.pdbx_description
1 polymer ?
#
loop_
_entity_poly.entity_id
_entity_poly.type
_entity_poly.pdbx_seq_one_letter_code
_entity_poly.pdbx_strand_id
1 'polypeptide(L)'
;GAMEHELVLHQLRCNGVLEGIRICRKGFPSRVLYADFKQRYKVLNASAIPEGQFIDSKKASEKLLGSIDVDHTQYKFGHTKVFFKAGLLGLLEEMRDEKLAQLITRTQAMCRGYLMRVEFKKMMERRESIFCIQYNVRSFMNVKHWPWMKLFFKIKPLLKSAESEKEMANMKEEFEKTKEELAKSEAKRKELEEKMVALVQEKNDLQLQVQAEADGLADAEERCDQLIKTKIQLEAKIKELTERAEEEEEMNAELTAKKRKLEDECSELKKDIDDLELTLAKVEKEKHATENERLEEAGGATAAQVEMNKKREAEFQKMRRDLEEATLQHEATAAALRKKHADSTAELGEQIDNLQRVKQKLEKEKSEMKMEIDDLASNMESVSKAKANLEKMCRSLEDQLSEIKTKEEEQQRIINDISAQRARLQTESGEYSRQVDEKDALISQLSRGKQAFTQQIEELKRHLEEEIK
;
A
#
# COMPACT_ATOMS: atom_id res chain seq x y z
N GLY A 1 -20.38 10.64 42.05
CA GLY A 1 -20.87 10.97 40.70
C GLY A 1 -22.07 11.89 40.82
N ALA A 2 -21.84 13.20 40.98
CA ALA A 2 -22.91 14.18 40.85
C ALA A 2 -23.26 14.31 39.35
N MET A 3 -24.56 14.28 39.02
CA MET A 3 -25.06 14.36 37.64
C MET A 3 -26.25 15.32 37.58
N GLU A 4 -26.10 16.41 36.84
CA GLU A 4 -27.15 17.40 36.66
C GLU A 4 -28.07 17.00 35.50
N HIS A 5 -29.32 16.72 35.84
CA HIS A 5 -30.28 16.11 34.93
C HIS A 5 -30.69 17.06 33.80
N GLU A 6 -30.82 18.36 34.07
CA GLU A 6 -31.21 19.35 33.06
C GLU A 6 -30.12 19.55 32.01
N LEU A 7 -28.85 19.61 32.44
CA LEU A 7 -27.71 19.71 31.53
C LEU A 7 -27.62 18.48 30.63
N VAL A 8 -27.79 17.28 31.20
CA VAL A 8 -27.79 16.03 30.42
C VAL A 8 -28.96 15.98 29.45
N LEU A 9 -30.16 16.41 29.88
CA LEU A 9 -31.33 16.43 29.01
C LEU A 9 -31.13 17.38 27.82
N HIS A 10 -30.53 18.55 28.05
CA HIS A 10 -30.17 19.48 26.98
C HIS A 10 -29.14 18.86 26.02
N GLN A 11 -28.07 18.26 26.56
CA GLN A 11 -27.04 17.58 25.75
C GLN A 11 -27.61 16.44 24.89
N LEU A 12 -28.48 15.59 25.46
CA LEU A 12 -29.10 14.48 24.73
C LEU A 12 -29.97 14.94 23.56
N ARG A 13 -30.64 16.11 23.71
CA ARG A 13 -31.45 16.70 22.63
C ARG A 13 -30.58 17.37 21.57
N CYS A 14 -29.63 18.21 21.97
CA CYS A 14 -28.78 18.95 21.03
C CYS A 14 -27.86 18.03 20.22
N ASN A 15 -27.37 16.94 20.82
CA ASN A 15 -26.55 15.95 20.12
C ASN A 15 -27.38 14.95 19.30
N GLY A 16 -28.71 15.09 19.26
CA GLY A 16 -29.60 14.20 18.52
C GLY A 16 -29.55 12.74 18.99
N VAL A 17 -29.28 12.50 20.27
CA VAL A 17 -29.10 11.14 20.80
C VAL A 17 -30.42 10.34 20.71
N LEU A 18 -31.56 10.99 20.89
CA LEU A 18 -32.87 10.36 20.75
C LEU A 18 -33.13 9.91 19.30
N GLU A 19 -32.78 10.75 18.32
CA GLU A 19 -32.84 10.45 16.89
C GLU A 19 -31.87 9.33 16.53
N GLY A 20 -30.65 9.36 17.06
CA GLY A 20 -29.64 8.31 16.91
C GLY A 20 -30.14 6.96 17.43
N ILE A 21 -30.71 6.92 18.63
CA ILE A 21 -31.31 5.70 19.21
C ILE A 21 -32.50 5.23 18.36
N ARG A 22 -33.36 6.15 17.89
CA ARG A 22 -34.53 5.82 17.07
C ARG A 22 -34.12 5.18 15.74
N ILE A 23 -33.06 5.68 15.10
CA ILE A 23 -32.49 5.12 13.88
C ILE A 23 -31.82 3.78 14.16
N CYS A 24 -30.99 3.68 15.19
CA CYS A 24 -30.33 2.41 15.56
C CYS A 24 -31.32 1.30 15.91
N ARG A 25 -32.48 1.64 16.51
CA ARG A 25 -33.55 0.67 16.83
C ARG A 25 -34.29 0.17 15.59
N LYS A 26 -34.48 1.04 14.58
CA LYS A 26 -35.12 0.69 13.31
C LYS A 26 -34.14 0.06 12.31
N GLY A 27 -32.87 0.44 12.40
CA GLY A 27 -31.81 0.06 11.48
C GLY A 27 -31.06 -1.20 11.90
N PHE A 28 -29.97 -1.44 11.18
CA PHE A 28 -29.10 -2.60 11.34
C PHE A 28 -27.66 -2.11 11.51
N PRO A 29 -27.21 -1.85 12.75
CA PRO A 29 -25.93 -1.18 13.01
C PRO A 29 -24.71 -2.01 12.61
N SER A 30 -24.81 -3.34 12.60
CA SER A 30 -23.70 -4.24 12.27
C SER A 30 -23.81 -4.71 10.83
N ARG A 31 -22.68 -4.75 10.10
CA ARG A 31 -22.60 -5.16 8.68
C ARG A 31 -21.41 -6.06 8.45
N VAL A 32 -21.62 -7.17 7.74
CA VAL A 32 -20.58 -8.18 7.45
C VAL A 32 -20.60 -8.53 5.96
N LEU A 33 -19.43 -8.67 5.35
CA LEU A 33 -19.32 -9.12 3.95
C LEU A 33 -19.74 -10.59 3.83
N TYR A 34 -20.35 -10.95 2.69
CA TYR A 34 -20.84 -12.31 2.49
C TYR A 34 -19.75 -13.38 2.53
N ALA A 35 -18.56 -13.08 2.00
CA ALA A 35 -17.43 -14.01 2.02
C ALA A 35 -17.00 -14.31 3.47
N ASP A 36 -16.82 -13.26 4.26
CA ASP A 36 -16.44 -13.36 5.68
C ASP A 36 -17.51 -14.09 6.49
N PHE A 37 -18.79 -13.74 6.28
CA PHE A 37 -19.91 -14.38 6.97
C PHE A 37 -19.95 -15.89 6.66
N LYS A 38 -19.90 -16.24 5.38
CA LYS A 38 -19.86 -17.63 4.90
C LYS A 38 -18.69 -18.39 5.55
N GLN A 39 -17.48 -17.83 5.48
CA GLN A 39 -16.28 -18.49 6.02
C GLN A 39 -16.35 -18.67 7.54
N ARG A 40 -16.78 -17.62 8.25
CA ARG A 40 -16.78 -17.58 9.72
C ARG A 40 -17.83 -18.51 10.33
N TYR A 41 -19.04 -18.52 9.77
CA TYR A 41 -20.19 -19.21 10.36
C TYR A 41 -20.53 -20.55 9.71
N LYS A 42 -19.82 -20.99 8.65
CA LYS A 42 -20.02 -22.32 8.03
C LYS A 42 -20.00 -23.46 9.06
N VAL A 43 -19.21 -23.31 10.13
CA VAL A 43 -19.12 -24.31 11.22
C VAL A 43 -20.43 -24.51 11.99
N LEU A 44 -21.33 -23.52 12.00
CA LEU A 44 -22.63 -23.65 12.67
C LEU A 44 -23.50 -24.73 12.04
N ASN A 45 -23.47 -24.83 10.71
CA ASN A 45 -24.15 -25.87 9.96
C ASN A 45 -23.43 -26.16 8.63
N ALA A 46 -22.48 -27.11 8.67
CA ALA A 46 -21.70 -27.46 7.50
C ALA A 46 -22.55 -28.09 6.38
N SER A 47 -23.64 -28.78 6.73
CA SER A 47 -24.55 -29.44 5.77
C SER A 47 -25.38 -28.45 4.94
N ALA A 48 -25.54 -27.21 5.40
CA ALA A 48 -26.27 -26.17 4.67
C ALA A 48 -25.54 -25.72 3.39
N ILE A 49 -24.23 -25.94 3.31
CA ILE A 49 -23.38 -25.58 2.16
C ILE A 49 -22.69 -26.84 1.64
N PRO A 50 -23.23 -27.49 0.58
CA PRO A 50 -22.63 -28.69 -0.03
C PRO A 50 -21.15 -28.50 -0.36
N GLU A 51 -20.32 -29.48 -0.02
CA GLU A 51 -18.90 -29.47 -0.36
C GLU A 51 -18.67 -29.75 -1.85
N GLY A 52 -17.70 -29.06 -2.46
CA GLY A 52 -17.31 -29.26 -3.87
C GLY A 52 -18.12 -28.49 -4.92
N GLN A 53 -19.23 -27.84 -4.55
CA GLN A 53 -19.98 -26.96 -5.45
C GLN A 53 -19.66 -25.49 -5.17
N PHE A 54 -19.27 -24.75 -6.21
CA PHE A 54 -19.12 -23.30 -6.12
C PHE A 54 -20.50 -22.66 -5.93
N ILE A 55 -20.77 -22.21 -4.71
CA ILE A 55 -21.98 -21.45 -4.37
C ILE A 55 -21.57 -20.02 -4.10
N ASP A 56 -22.23 -19.11 -4.81
CA ASP A 56 -22.16 -17.66 -4.59
C ASP A 56 -22.27 -17.31 -3.10
N SER A 57 -21.42 -16.40 -2.65
CA SER A 57 -21.27 -16.11 -1.21
C SER A 57 -22.55 -15.54 -0.59
N LYS A 58 -23.36 -14.79 -1.36
CA LYS A 58 -24.64 -14.29 -0.89
C LYS A 58 -25.63 -15.44 -0.72
N LYS A 59 -25.81 -16.28 -1.75
CA LYS A 59 -26.69 -17.46 -1.68
C LYS A 59 -26.29 -18.43 -0.57
N ALA A 60 -24.99 -18.64 -0.36
CA ALA A 60 -24.48 -19.48 0.71
C ALA A 60 -24.80 -18.90 2.09
N SER A 61 -24.67 -17.58 2.26
CA SER A 61 -25.01 -16.89 3.51
C SER A 61 -26.52 -16.91 3.79
N GLU A 62 -27.35 -16.79 2.75
CA GLU A 62 -28.82 -16.90 2.84
C GLU A 62 -29.24 -18.30 3.31
N LYS A 63 -28.70 -19.36 2.68
CA LYS A 63 -28.96 -20.75 3.09
C LYS A 63 -28.48 -21.03 4.51
N LEU A 64 -27.29 -20.54 4.87
CA LEU A 64 -26.71 -20.76 6.19
C LEU A 64 -27.56 -20.08 7.27
N LEU A 65 -27.88 -18.79 7.14
CA LEU A 65 -28.76 -18.09 8.09
C LEU A 65 -30.17 -18.67 8.14
N GLY A 66 -30.71 -19.12 7.00
CA GLY A 66 -32.01 -19.80 6.95
C GLY A 66 -32.01 -21.17 7.63
N SER A 67 -30.83 -21.79 7.79
CA SER A 67 -30.69 -23.10 8.45
C SER A 67 -30.45 -23.02 9.96
N ILE A 68 -30.16 -21.82 10.47
CA ILE A 68 -29.91 -21.57 11.88
C ILE A 68 -31.21 -21.04 12.49
N ASP A 69 -31.57 -21.54 13.67
CA ASP A 69 -32.76 -21.11 14.39
C ASP A 69 -32.53 -19.73 15.03
N VAL A 70 -32.68 -18.68 14.23
CA VAL A 70 -32.58 -17.27 14.63
C VAL A 70 -33.75 -16.46 14.09
N ASP A 71 -34.11 -15.40 14.79
CA ASP A 71 -35.17 -14.48 14.36
C ASP A 71 -34.81 -13.79 13.04
N HIS A 72 -35.49 -14.18 11.96
CA HIS A 72 -35.28 -13.66 10.61
C HIS A 72 -35.63 -12.17 10.43
N THR A 73 -36.25 -11.53 11.44
CA THR A 73 -36.50 -10.07 11.43
C THR A 73 -35.28 -9.25 11.88
N GLN A 74 -34.29 -9.91 12.49
CA GLN A 74 -33.11 -9.26 13.07
C GLN A 74 -31.95 -9.11 12.09
N TYR A 75 -32.08 -9.59 10.85
CA TYR A 75 -31.10 -9.35 9.81
C TYR A 75 -31.73 -8.98 8.47
N LYS A 76 -30.94 -8.38 7.58
CA LYS A 76 -31.32 -8.07 6.19
C LYS A 76 -30.18 -8.30 5.24
N PHE A 77 -30.50 -8.77 4.04
CA PHE A 77 -29.55 -8.97 2.95
C PHE A 77 -29.45 -7.72 2.09
N GLY A 78 -28.24 -7.20 1.91
CA GLY A 78 -27.92 -6.17 0.94
C GLY A 78 -27.35 -6.75 -0.37
N HIS A 79 -26.74 -5.89 -1.17
CA HIS A 79 -26.06 -6.31 -2.41
C HIS A 79 -24.74 -7.03 -2.13
N THR A 80 -23.90 -6.48 -1.26
CA THR A 80 -22.55 -7.02 -0.95
C THR A 80 -22.37 -7.47 0.50
N LYS A 81 -23.28 -7.08 1.38
CA LYS A 81 -23.19 -7.29 2.84
C LYS A 81 -24.51 -7.78 3.40
N VAL A 82 -24.42 -8.53 4.49
CA VAL A 82 -25.54 -8.82 5.40
C VAL A 82 -25.50 -7.86 6.58
N PHE A 83 -26.66 -7.39 7.00
CA PHE A 83 -26.84 -6.41 8.06
C PHE A 83 -27.58 -7.04 9.23
N PHE A 84 -27.14 -6.75 10.46
CA PHE A 84 -27.69 -7.33 11.70
C PHE A 84 -28.13 -6.24 12.67
N LYS A 85 -29.21 -6.51 13.40
CA LYS A 85 -29.58 -5.76 14.59
C LYS A 85 -28.56 -6.00 15.70
N ALA A 86 -28.50 -5.06 16.66
CA ALA A 86 -27.68 -5.22 17.85
C ALA A 86 -28.06 -6.51 18.59
N GLY A 87 -27.06 -7.26 19.05
CA GLY A 87 -27.24 -8.52 19.80
C GLY A 87 -27.17 -9.78 18.92
N LEU A 88 -27.80 -9.80 17.74
CA LEU A 88 -27.86 -11.02 16.91
C LEU A 88 -26.47 -11.52 16.50
N LEU A 89 -25.55 -10.63 16.15
CA LEU A 89 -24.18 -11.03 15.79
C LEU A 89 -23.43 -11.64 16.98
N GLY A 90 -23.68 -11.16 18.20
CA GLY A 90 -23.12 -11.73 19.42
C GLY A 90 -23.64 -13.14 19.68
N LEU A 91 -24.96 -13.36 19.52
CA LEU A 91 -25.57 -14.68 19.61
C LEU A 91 -24.96 -15.67 18.61
N LEU A 92 -24.73 -15.23 17.36
CA LEU A 92 -24.08 -16.07 16.33
C LEU A 92 -22.63 -16.42 16.69
N GLU A 93 -21.89 -15.52 17.36
CA GLU A 93 -20.55 -15.84 17.89
C GLU A 93 -20.61 -16.84 19.04
N GLU A 94 -21.54 -16.68 19.99
CA GLU A 94 -21.70 -17.62 21.10
C GLU A 94 -22.02 -19.04 20.60
N MET A 95 -22.98 -19.16 19.68
CA MET A 95 -23.30 -20.45 19.04
C MET A 95 -22.09 -21.06 18.32
N ARG A 96 -21.24 -20.22 17.72
CA ARG A 96 -20.04 -20.65 17.00
C ARG A 96 -18.98 -21.14 17.97
N ASP A 97 -18.75 -20.42 19.05
CA ASP A 97 -17.76 -20.77 20.07
C ASP A 97 -18.12 -22.09 20.75
N GLU A 98 -19.41 -22.35 21.02
CA GLU A 98 -19.87 -23.64 21.53
C GLU A 98 -19.55 -24.80 20.57
N LYS A 99 -19.80 -24.63 19.26
CA LYS A 99 -19.47 -25.64 18.25
C LYS A 99 -17.96 -25.84 18.13
N LEU A 100 -17.18 -24.77 18.14
CA LEU A 100 -15.72 -24.83 18.09
C LEU A 100 -15.15 -25.51 19.34
N ALA A 101 -15.68 -25.24 20.52
CA ALA A 101 -15.26 -25.90 21.77
C ALA A 101 -15.44 -27.42 21.68
N GLN A 102 -16.56 -27.91 21.14
CA GLN A 102 -16.79 -29.34 20.93
C GLN A 102 -15.78 -29.95 19.96
N LEU A 103 -15.51 -29.29 18.83
CA LEU A 103 -14.54 -29.76 17.82
C LEU A 103 -13.11 -29.77 18.37
N ILE A 104 -12.70 -28.68 19.01
CA ILE A 104 -11.37 -28.54 19.62
C ILE A 104 -11.17 -29.62 20.69
N THR A 105 -12.18 -29.90 21.52
CA THR A 105 -12.07 -30.95 22.55
C THR A 105 -11.83 -32.33 21.92
N ARG A 106 -12.50 -32.66 20.81
CA ARG A 106 -12.26 -33.92 20.08
C ARG A 106 -10.86 -33.98 19.48
N THR A 107 -10.40 -32.90 18.85
CA THR A 107 -9.04 -32.81 18.30
C THR A 107 -7.99 -32.95 19.41
N GLN A 108 -8.17 -32.25 20.54
CA GLN A 108 -7.28 -32.35 21.69
C GLN A 108 -7.25 -33.77 22.27
N ALA A 109 -8.39 -34.45 22.35
CA ALA A 109 -8.45 -35.85 22.79
C ALA A 109 -7.66 -36.78 21.85
N MET A 110 -7.78 -36.59 20.53
CA MET A 110 -6.99 -37.31 19.52
C MET A 110 -5.49 -37.06 19.69
N CYS A 111 -5.08 -35.80 19.83
CA CYS A 111 -3.67 -35.42 20.03
C CYS A 111 -3.10 -36.00 21.32
N ARG A 112 -3.83 -35.89 22.45
CA ARG A 112 -3.43 -36.49 23.74
C ARG A 112 -3.32 -38.01 23.63
N GLY A 113 -4.27 -38.65 22.96
CA GLY A 113 -4.24 -40.09 22.71
C GLY A 113 -3.06 -40.53 21.84
N TYR A 114 -2.74 -39.78 20.78
CA TYR A 114 -1.57 -40.04 19.95
C TYR A 114 -0.28 -39.90 20.75
N LEU A 115 -0.12 -38.80 21.47
CA LEU A 115 1.06 -38.54 22.30
C LEU A 115 1.29 -39.65 23.32
N MET A 116 0.23 -40.10 24.00
CA MET A 116 0.33 -41.19 24.98
C MET A 116 0.62 -42.54 24.34
N ARG A 117 0.15 -42.82 23.12
CA ARG A 117 0.54 -44.06 22.41
C ARG A 117 2.01 -44.05 22.00
N VAL A 118 2.52 -42.91 21.53
CA VAL A 118 3.95 -42.75 21.21
C VAL A 118 4.79 -42.92 22.47
N GLU A 119 4.40 -42.29 23.57
CA GLU A 119 5.14 -42.41 24.83
C GLU A 119 5.04 -43.83 25.42
N PHE A 120 3.88 -44.48 25.32
CA PHE A 120 3.70 -45.87 25.74
C PHE A 120 4.60 -46.82 24.94
N LYS A 121 4.74 -46.61 23.62
CA LYS A 121 5.68 -47.41 22.80
C LYS A 121 7.11 -47.27 23.31
N LYS A 122 7.57 -46.05 23.63
CA LYS A 122 8.89 -45.83 24.24
C LYS A 122 9.02 -46.51 25.60
N MET A 123 7.97 -46.49 26.42
CA MET A 123 7.97 -47.20 27.72
C MET A 123 8.08 -48.72 27.54
N MET A 124 7.40 -49.29 26.55
CA MET A 124 7.48 -50.71 26.22
C MET A 124 8.87 -51.09 25.69
N GLU A 125 9.43 -50.30 24.79
CA GLU A 125 10.81 -50.48 24.28
C GLU A 125 11.83 -50.42 25.43
N ARG A 126 11.67 -49.49 26.39
CA ARG A 126 12.49 -49.44 27.61
C ARG A 126 12.34 -50.72 28.44
N ARG A 127 11.11 -51.22 28.62
CA ARG A 127 10.84 -52.46 29.38
C ARG A 127 11.52 -53.67 28.74
N GLU A 128 11.45 -53.82 27.42
CA GLU A 128 12.12 -54.92 26.70
C GLU A 128 13.64 -54.78 26.73
N SER A 129 14.14 -53.55 26.54
CA SER A 129 15.57 -53.23 26.60
C SER A 129 16.17 -53.60 27.96
N ILE A 130 15.43 -53.45 29.07
CA ILE A 130 15.89 -53.86 30.41
C ILE A 130 16.19 -55.36 30.44
N PHE A 131 15.34 -56.22 29.87
CA PHE A 131 15.61 -57.67 29.84
C PHE A 131 16.83 -58.00 28.99
N CYS A 132 16.96 -57.36 27.82
CA CYS A 132 18.13 -57.52 26.95
C CYS A 132 19.42 -57.11 27.67
N ILE A 133 19.43 -55.94 28.34
CA ILE A 133 20.59 -55.47 29.12
C ILE A 133 20.90 -56.44 30.26
N GLN A 134 19.91 -56.83 31.06
CA GLN A 134 20.12 -57.75 32.19
C GLN A 134 20.68 -59.09 31.74
N TYR A 135 20.15 -59.66 30.65
CA TYR A 135 20.64 -60.92 30.09
C TYR A 135 22.06 -60.77 29.55
N ASN A 136 22.32 -59.76 28.72
CA ASN A 136 23.64 -59.52 28.15
C ASN A 136 24.70 -59.24 29.21
N VAL A 137 24.36 -58.49 30.28
CA VAL A 137 25.28 -58.27 31.41
C VAL A 137 25.61 -59.60 32.10
N ARG A 138 24.62 -60.46 32.37
CA ARG A 138 24.87 -61.79 32.95
C ARG A 138 25.74 -62.67 32.04
N SER A 139 25.39 -62.77 30.75
CA SER A 139 26.17 -63.55 29.78
C SER A 139 27.59 -63.00 29.61
N PHE A 140 27.75 -61.68 29.57
CA PHE A 140 29.07 -61.05 29.53
C PHE A 140 29.87 -61.35 30.80
N MET A 141 29.26 -61.29 31.99
CA MET A 141 29.94 -61.64 33.23
C MET A 141 30.44 -63.10 33.26
N ASN A 142 29.74 -64.02 32.58
CA ASN A 142 30.17 -65.40 32.43
C ASN A 142 31.32 -65.57 31.41
N VAL A 143 31.28 -64.81 30.32
CA VAL A 143 32.17 -65.01 29.16
C VAL A 143 33.39 -64.06 29.19
N LYS A 144 33.37 -62.98 29.97
CA LYS A 144 34.45 -61.96 30.02
C LYS A 144 35.82 -62.53 30.39
N HIS A 145 35.86 -63.62 31.16
CA HIS A 145 37.11 -64.28 31.55
C HIS A 145 37.46 -65.48 30.65
N TRP A 146 36.58 -65.87 29.74
CA TRP A 146 36.78 -67.01 28.83
C TRP A 146 37.91 -66.71 27.83
N PRO A 147 38.94 -67.57 27.71
CA PRO A 147 40.12 -67.31 26.87
C PRO A 147 39.78 -66.97 25.40
N TRP A 148 38.81 -67.66 24.80
CA TRP A 148 38.39 -67.42 23.41
C TRP A 148 37.73 -66.05 23.20
N MET A 149 36.98 -65.53 24.18
CA MET A 149 36.39 -64.20 24.09
C MET A 149 37.46 -63.09 24.22
N LYS A 150 38.46 -63.29 25.09
CA LYS A 150 39.61 -62.38 25.20
C LYS A 150 40.39 -62.32 23.88
N LEU A 151 40.58 -63.47 23.22
CA LEU A 151 41.22 -63.52 21.90
C LEU A 151 40.39 -62.76 20.86
N PHE A 152 39.07 -62.98 20.82
CA PHE A 152 38.17 -62.25 19.92
C PHE A 152 38.25 -60.73 20.11
N PHE A 153 38.26 -60.23 21.36
CA PHE A 153 38.40 -58.79 21.63
C PHE A 153 39.76 -58.21 21.23
N LYS A 154 40.84 -59.00 21.26
CA LYS A 154 42.16 -58.58 20.75
C LYS A 154 42.19 -58.53 19.21
N ILE A 155 41.45 -59.41 18.54
CA ILE A 155 41.42 -59.52 17.07
C ILE A 155 40.43 -58.54 16.44
N LYS A 156 39.25 -58.32 17.04
CA LYS A 156 38.16 -57.52 16.47
C LYS A 156 38.55 -56.09 16.05
N PRO A 157 39.32 -55.30 16.84
CA PRO A 157 39.76 -53.97 16.45
C PRO A 157 40.81 -53.97 15.32
N LEU A 158 41.46 -55.10 15.05
CA LEU A 158 42.41 -55.25 13.95
C LEU A 158 41.70 -55.44 12.60
N LEU A 159 40.38 -55.69 12.62
CA LEU A 159 39.52 -55.76 11.44
C LEU A 159 39.07 -54.34 11.03
N LYS A 160 40.02 -53.51 10.58
CA LYS A 160 39.85 -52.11 10.14
C LYS A 160 38.77 -51.89 9.06
N SER A 161 38.36 -52.93 8.34
CA SER A 161 37.44 -52.83 7.20
C SER A 161 36.01 -52.44 7.61
N ALA A 162 35.53 -52.85 8.79
CA ALA A 162 34.11 -52.67 9.14
C ALA A 162 33.79 -51.25 9.66
N GLU A 163 34.69 -50.61 10.40
CA GLU A 163 34.50 -49.24 10.89
C GLU A 163 34.68 -48.21 9.76
N SER A 164 35.68 -48.40 8.90
CA SER A 164 35.94 -47.52 7.75
C SER A 164 34.81 -47.53 6.71
N GLU A 165 34.15 -48.68 6.49
CA GLU A 165 33.02 -48.78 5.56
C GLU A 165 31.78 -48.03 6.07
N LYS A 166 31.52 -48.07 7.38
CA LYS A 166 30.42 -47.33 8.00
C LYS A 166 30.64 -45.81 7.98
N GLU A 167 31.86 -45.36 8.27
CA GLU A 167 32.23 -43.94 8.18
C GLU A 167 32.12 -43.43 6.74
N MET A 168 32.58 -44.22 5.77
CA MET A 168 32.48 -43.87 4.35
C MET A 168 31.02 -43.79 3.86
N ALA A 169 30.13 -44.66 4.36
CA ALA A 169 28.72 -44.61 4.03
C ALA A 169 28.05 -43.33 4.58
N ASN A 170 28.30 -42.99 5.84
CA ASN A 170 27.77 -41.77 6.46
C ASN A 170 28.28 -40.51 5.74
N MET A 171 29.58 -40.44 5.45
CA MET A 171 30.19 -39.30 4.77
C MET A 171 29.64 -39.11 3.35
N LYS A 172 29.33 -40.20 2.63
CA LYS A 172 28.67 -40.12 1.32
C LYS A 172 27.25 -39.57 1.41
N GLU A 173 26.47 -39.99 2.41
CA GLU A 173 25.10 -39.49 2.61
C GLU A 173 25.09 -38.00 2.97
N GLU A 174 25.99 -37.57 3.87
CA GLU A 174 26.14 -36.17 4.24
C GLU A 174 26.62 -35.30 3.07
N PHE A 175 27.55 -35.81 2.27
CA PHE A 175 28.03 -35.11 1.08
C PHE A 175 26.91 -34.89 0.05
N GLU A 176 26.12 -35.91 -0.26
CA GLU A 176 25.02 -35.77 -1.23
C GLU A 176 23.91 -34.84 -0.72
N LYS A 177 23.54 -34.91 0.57
CA LYS A 177 22.60 -33.95 1.17
C LYS A 177 23.09 -32.51 1.06
N THR A 178 24.34 -32.28 1.45
CA THR A 178 24.95 -30.94 1.42
C THR A 178 25.02 -30.40 -0.01
N LYS A 179 25.36 -31.26 -0.97
CA LYS A 179 25.42 -30.91 -2.40
C LYS A 179 24.05 -30.55 -2.98
N GLU A 180 23.00 -31.30 -2.64
CA GLU A 180 21.64 -30.97 -3.06
C GLU A 180 21.14 -29.66 -2.45
N GLU A 181 21.43 -29.41 -1.17
CA GLU A 181 21.06 -28.18 -0.49
C GLU A 181 21.79 -26.96 -1.07
N LEU A 182 23.08 -27.11 -1.37
CA LEU A 182 23.88 -26.07 -2.04
C LEU A 182 23.28 -25.73 -3.41
N ALA A 183 22.97 -26.73 -4.24
CA ALA A 183 22.38 -26.51 -5.56
C ALA A 183 21.02 -25.80 -5.49
N LYS A 184 20.16 -26.18 -4.54
CA LYS A 184 18.86 -25.51 -4.30
C LYS A 184 19.05 -24.07 -3.84
N SER A 185 20.02 -23.82 -2.97
CA SER A 185 20.33 -22.48 -2.46
C SER A 185 20.88 -21.57 -3.55
N GLU A 186 21.80 -22.06 -4.38
CA GLU A 186 22.37 -21.31 -5.50
C GLU A 186 21.32 -20.95 -6.56
N ALA A 187 20.42 -21.88 -6.90
CA ALA A 187 19.32 -21.61 -7.80
C ALA A 187 18.39 -20.51 -7.26
N LYS A 188 18.04 -20.58 -5.98
CA LYS A 188 17.19 -19.58 -5.32
C LYS A 188 17.87 -18.22 -5.20
N ARG A 189 19.17 -18.19 -4.92
CA ARG A 189 19.97 -16.95 -4.89
C ARG A 189 19.93 -16.26 -6.26
N LYS A 190 20.13 -17.03 -7.34
CA LYS A 190 20.11 -16.49 -8.71
C LYS A 190 18.75 -15.90 -9.08
N GLU A 191 17.66 -16.59 -8.77
CA GLU A 191 16.30 -16.10 -9.01
C GLU A 191 16.01 -14.79 -8.25
N LEU A 192 16.48 -14.69 -7.01
CA LEU A 192 16.31 -13.49 -6.19
C LEU A 192 17.18 -12.33 -6.68
N GLU A 193 18.39 -12.59 -7.15
CA GLU A 193 19.27 -11.58 -7.75
C GLU A 193 18.66 -11.00 -9.03
N GLU A 194 18.10 -11.84 -9.91
CA GLU A 194 17.41 -11.39 -11.12
C GLU A 194 16.20 -10.50 -10.79
N LYS A 195 15.39 -10.88 -9.80
CA LYS A 195 14.27 -10.06 -9.31
C LYS A 195 14.75 -8.74 -8.69
N MET A 196 15.86 -8.75 -7.97
CA MET A 196 16.41 -7.53 -7.36
C MET A 196 16.88 -6.53 -8.42
N VAL A 197 17.51 -7.01 -9.49
CA VAL A 197 17.92 -6.15 -10.62
C VAL A 197 16.70 -5.50 -11.29
N ALA A 198 15.64 -6.27 -11.54
CA ALA A 198 14.40 -5.74 -12.12
C ALA A 198 13.77 -4.64 -11.24
N LEU A 199 13.69 -4.87 -9.94
CA LEU A 199 13.15 -3.88 -8.99
C LEU A 199 14.00 -2.61 -8.89
N VAL A 200 15.33 -2.75 -8.96
CA VAL A 200 16.23 -1.58 -8.97
C VAL A 200 16.05 -0.77 -10.25
N GLN A 201 15.86 -1.44 -11.39
CA GLN A 201 15.59 -0.76 -12.66
C GLN A 201 14.24 -0.03 -12.62
N GLU A 202 13.17 -0.69 -12.21
CA GLU A 202 11.84 -0.08 -12.06
C GLU A 202 11.86 1.12 -11.11
N LYS A 203 12.57 1.02 -9.99
CA LYS A 203 12.76 2.14 -9.06
C LYS A 203 13.45 3.33 -9.74
N ASN A 204 14.50 3.08 -10.52
CA ASN A 204 15.23 4.15 -11.20
C ASN A 204 14.36 4.80 -12.29
N ASP A 205 13.59 4.01 -13.03
CA ASP A 205 12.66 4.50 -14.05
C ASP A 205 11.57 5.39 -13.43
N LEU A 206 10.95 4.93 -12.33
CA LEU A 206 9.98 5.73 -11.57
C LEU A 206 10.60 7.00 -11.00
N GLN A 207 11.85 6.95 -10.51
CA GLN A 207 12.54 8.13 -10.00
C GLN A 207 12.78 9.17 -11.10
N LEU A 208 13.13 8.73 -12.31
CA LEU A 208 13.28 9.61 -13.47
C LEU A 208 11.92 10.21 -13.90
N GLN A 209 10.85 9.42 -13.88
CA GLN A 209 9.51 9.90 -14.20
C GLN A 209 9.03 10.96 -13.20
N VAL A 210 9.21 10.70 -11.89
CA VAL A 210 8.86 11.66 -10.84
C VAL A 210 9.64 12.96 -10.99
N GLN A 211 10.93 12.90 -11.33
CA GLN A 211 11.72 14.11 -11.58
C GLN A 211 11.19 14.89 -12.79
N ALA A 212 10.87 14.21 -13.89
CA ALA A 212 10.32 14.85 -15.08
C ALA A 212 8.95 15.50 -14.82
N GLU A 213 8.08 14.85 -14.05
CA GLU A 213 6.79 15.40 -13.64
C GLU A 213 6.94 16.58 -12.67
N ALA A 214 7.91 16.54 -11.77
CA ALA A 214 8.22 17.65 -10.87
C ALA A 214 8.71 18.88 -11.63
N ASP A 215 9.61 18.69 -12.60
CA ASP A 215 10.10 19.77 -13.47
C ASP A 215 8.94 20.33 -14.32
N GLY A 216 8.09 19.47 -14.89
CA GLY A 216 6.91 19.88 -15.64
C GLY A 216 5.86 20.64 -14.79
N LEU A 217 5.74 20.29 -13.51
CA LEU A 217 4.88 21.01 -12.56
C LEU A 217 5.47 22.39 -12.25
N ALA A 218 6.78 22.50 -12.03
CA ALA A 218 7.45 23.77 -11.79
C ALA A 218 7.26 24.74 -12.98
N ASP A 219 7.41 24.23 -14.22
CA ASP A 219 7.16 25.01 -15.44
C ASP A 219 5.69 25.44 -15.57
N ALA A 220 4.74 24.63 -15.09
CA ALA A 220 3.32 24.98 -15.06
C ALA A 220 3.01 26.03 -13.99
N GLU A 221 3.60 25.91 -12.80
CA GLU A 221 3.48 26.89 -11.72
C GLU A 221 4.05 28.25 -12.15
N GLU A 222 5.22 28.29 -12.79
CA GLU A 222 5.80 29.54 -13.27
C GLU A 222 4.88 30.23 -14.30
N ARG A 223 4.32 29.46 -15.24
CA ARG A 223 3.34 30.00 -16.22
C ARG A 223 2.08 30.52 -15.54
N CYS A 224 1.56 29.80 -14.55
CA CYS A 224 0.41 30.26 -13.76
C CYS A 224 0.72 31.57 -13.03
N ASP A 225 1.88 31.70 -12.40
CA ASP A 225 2.30 32.92 -11.70
C ASP A 225 2.47 34.11 -12.65
N GLN A 226 3.05 33.88 -13.83
CA GLN A 226 3.15 34.90 -14.88
C GLN A 226 1.76 35.37 -15.35
N LEU A 227 0.82 34.44 -15.54
CA LEU A 227 -0.57 34.76 -15.89
C LEU A 227 -1.28 35.54 -14.79
N ILE A 228 -1.09 35.17 -13.52
CA ILE A 228 -1.66 35.89 -12.37
C ILE A 228 -1.14 37.33 -12.32
N LYS A 229 0.18 37.53 -12.50
CA LYS A 229 0.77 38.88 -12.56
C LYS A 229 0.20 39.71 -13.71
N THR A 230 0.08 39.10 -14.89
CA THR A 230 -0.50 39.77 -16.07
C THR A 230 -1.97 40.12 -15.84
N LYS A 231 -2.75 39.22 -15.23
CA LYS A 231 -4.15 39.45 -14.88
C LYS A 231 -4.29 40.66 -13.94
N ILE A 232 -3.48 40.74 -12.89
CA ILE A 232 -3.51 41.88 -11.95
C ILE A 232 -3.22 43.20 -12.68
N GLN A 233 -2.25 43.22 -13.60
CA GLN A 233 -1.95 44.42 -14.39
C GLN A 233 -3.12 44.82 -15.32
N LEU A 234 -3.77 43.83 -15.95
CA LEU A 234 -4.93 44.08 -16.81
C LEU A 234 -6.14 44.56 -16.00
N GLU A 235 -6.40 43.99 -14.83
CA GLU A 235 -7.47 44.45 -13.92
C GLU A 235 -7.25 45.90 -13.47
N ALA A 236 -6.00 46.28 -13.15
CA ALA A 236 -5.66 47.66 -12.82
C ALA A 236 -5.90 48.60 -14.01
N LYS A 237 -5.53 48.20 -15.23
CA LYS A 237 -5.73 49.00 -16.43
C LYS A 237 -7.20 49.13 -16.82
N ILE A 238 -8.01 48.09 -16.63
CA ILE A 238 -9.46 48.14 -16.80
C ILE A 238 -10.04 49.17 -15.83
N LYS A 239 -9.66 49.10 -14.55
CA LYS A 239 -10.14 50.04 -13.53
C LYS A 239 -9.83 51.51 -13.89
N GLU A 240 -8.59 51.80 -14.29
CA GLU A 240 -8.18 53.14 -14.74
C GLU A 240 -9.00 53.62 -15.94
N LEU A 241 -9.21 52.76 -16.94
CA LEU A 241 -10.00 53.10 -18.12
C LEU A 241 -11.49 53.29 -17.80
N THR A 242 -12.03 52.54 -16.85
CA THR A 242 -13.41 52.71 -16.37
C THR A 242 -13.57 54.04 -15.65
N GLU A 243 -12.69 54.38 -14.70
CA GLU A 243 -12.72 55.66 -13.99
C GLU A 243 -12.63 56.84 -14.99
N ARG A 244 -11.75 56.75 -15.98
CA ARG A 244 -11.62 57.78 -17.03
C ARG A 244 -12.86 57.88 -17.92
N ALA A 245 -13.51 56.77 -18.25
CA ALA A 245 -14.74 56.78 -19.02
C ALA A 245 -15.88 57.46 -18.25
N GLU A 246 -15.98 57.21 -16.93
CA GLU A 246 -16.95 57.86 -16.05
C GLU A 246 -16.73 59.39 -15.98
N GLU A 247 -15.47 59.84 -15.89
CA GLU A 247 -15.11 61.27 -15.94
C GLU A 247 -15.52 61.95 -17.26
N GLU A 248 -15.28 61.29 -18.40
CA GLU A 248 -15.67 61.81 -19.72
C GLU A 248 -17.19 61.80 -19.92
N GLU A 249 -17.92 60.81 -19.38
CA GLU A 249 -19.38 60.79 -19.37
C GLU A 249 -19.97 61.95 -18.53
N GLU A 250 -19.40 62.23 -17.36
CA GLU A 250 -19.77 63.38 -16.53
C GLU A 250 -19.53 64.69 -17.29
N MET A 251 -18.34 64.87 -17.88
CA MET A 251 -18.02 66.07 -18.67
C MET A 251 -18.97 66.24 -19.86
N ASN A 252 -19.32 65.15 -20.55
CA ASN A 252 -20.26 65.19 -21.67
C ASN A 252 -21.68 65.55 -21.21
N ALA A 253 -22.12 65.06 -20.05
CA ALA A 253 -23.39 65.45 -19.44
C ALA A 253 -23.41 66.95 -19.09
N GLU A 254 -22.32 67.48 -18.52
CA GLU A 254 -22.17 68.92 -18.24
C GLU A 254 -22.20 69.77 -19.52
N LEU A 255 -21.46 69.37 -20.55
CA LEU A 255 -21.44 70.04 -21.85
C LEU A 255 -22.81 70.02 -22.51
N THR A 256 -23.51 68.89 -22.45
CA THR A 256 -24.87 68.74 -22.98
C THR A 256 -25.84 69.65 -22.23
N ALA A 257 -25.73 69.75 -20.91
CA ALA A 257 -26.54 70.67 -20.11
C ALA A 257 -26.25 72.14 -20.42
N LYS A 258 -24.98 72.52 -20.58
CA LYS A 258 -24.57 73.87 -21.02
C LYS A 258 -25.09 74.20 -22.42
N LYS A 259 -24.95 73.25 -23.35
CA LYS A 259 -25.46 73.39 -24.72
C LYS A 259 -26.96 73.68 -24.70
N ARG A 260 -27.72 72.94 -23.90
CA ARG A 260 -29.17 73.14 -23.78
C ARG A 260 -29.52 74.53 -23.25
N LYS A 261 -28.81 75.03 -22.23
CA LYS A 261 -28.99 76.41 -21.74
C LYS A 261 -28.70 77.47 -22.81
N LEU A 262 -27.60 77.30 -23.56
CA LEU A 262 -27.25 78.22 -24.64
C LEU A 262 -28.25 78.17 -25.80
N GLU A 263 -28.79 76.99 -26.10
CA GLU A 263 -29.87 76.82 -27.09
C GLU A 263 -31.15 77.53 -26.63
N ASP A 264 -31.52 77.41 -25.36
CA ASP A 264 -32.67 78.10 -24.76
C ASP A 264 -32.48 79.63 -24.83
N GLU A 265 -31.32 80.15 -24.38
CA GLU A 265 -30.95 81.58 -24.46
C GLU A 265 -30.96 82.10 -25.91
N CYS A 266 -30.41 81.34 -26.86
CA CYS A 266 -30.47 81.69 -28.29
C CYS A 266 -31.90 81.75 -28.82
N SER A 267 -32.78 80.88 -28.35
CA SER A 267 -34.19 80.89 -28.76
C SER A 267 -34.93 82.11 -28.21
N GLU A 268 -34.65 82.50 -26.96
CA GLU A 268 -35.22 83.70 -26.34
C GLU A 268 -34.75 84.96 -27.08
N LEU A 269 -33.45 85.09 -27.34
CA LEU A 269 -32.90 86.23 -28.09
C LEU A 269 -33.47 86.33 -29.51
N LYS A 270 -33.68 85.19 -30.20
CA LYS A 270 -34.34 85.19 -31.52
C LYS A 270 -35.78 85.70 -31.42
N LYS A 271 -36.52 85.26 -30.40
CA LYS A 271 -37.88 85.73 -30.16
C LYS A 271 -37.91 87.23 -29.86
N ASP A 272 -36.99 87.73 -29.04
CA ASP A 272 -36.87 89.16 -28.76
C ASP A 272 -36.53 89.96 -30.02
N ILE A 273 -35.68 89.42 -30.92
CA ILE A 273 -35.40 90.04 -32.23
C ILE A 273 -36.66 90.09 -33.09
N ASP A 274 -37.40 88.98 -33.21
CA ASP A 274 -38.64 88.93 -34.00
C ASP A 274 -39.70 89.90 -33.45
N ASP A 275 -39.84 90.00 -32.13
CA ASP A 275 -40.74 90.94 -31.46
C ASP A 275 -40.29 92.40 -31.71
N LEU A 276 -38.97 92.67 -31.66
CA LEU A 276 -38.40 93.98 -31.98
C LEU A 276 -38.62 94.36 -33.45
N GLU A 277 -38.44 93.45 -34.39
CA GLU A 277 -38.72 93.65 -35.82
C GLU A 277 -40.21 93.95 -36.06
N LEU A 278 -41.12 93.28 -35.35
CA LEU A 278 -42.56 93.58 -35.40
C LEU A 278 -42.88 94.98 -34.86
N THR A 279 -42.22 95.42 -33.78
CA THR A 279 -42.34 96.81 -33.31
C THR A 279 -41.71 97.80 -34.28
N LEU A 280 -40.57 97.49 -34.89
CA LEU A 280 -39.92 98.33 -35.89
C LEU A 280 -40.83 98.50 -37.12
N ALA A 281 -41.41 97.41 -37.63
CA ALA A 281 -42.36 97.44 -38.73
C ALA A 281 -43.63 98.23 -38.38
N LYS A 282 -44.09 98.19 -37.12
CA LYS A 282 -45.20 99.05 -36.64
C LYS A 282 -44.80 100.53 -36.60
N VAL A 283 -43.61 100.86 -36.10
CA VAL A 283 -43.07 102.23 -36.08
C VAL A 283 -42.82 102.75 -37.50
N GLU A 284 -42.36 101.90 -38.42
CA GLU A 284 -42.21 102.24 -39.84
C GLU A 284 -43.57 102.45 -40.52
N LYS A 285 -44.61 101.70 -40.13
CA LYS A 285 -45.99 101.92 -40.60
C LYS A 285 -46.64 103.18 -40.04
N GLU A 286 -46.26 103.61 -38.83
CA GLU A 286 -46.65 104.90 -38.24
C GLU A 286 -45.84 106.07 -38.82
N LYS A 287 -44.61 105.83 -39.26
CA LYS A 287 -43.77 106.82 -39.97
C LYS A 287 -44.22 107.04 -41.43
N HIS A 288 -44.88 106.06 -42.06
CA HIS A 288 -45.39 106.13 -43.43
C HIS A 288 -46.63 107.04 -43.63
N ALA A 289 -47.18 107.66 -42.58
CA ALA A 289 -48.31 108.61 -42.68
C ALA A 289 -47.89 110.08 -42.87
N THR A 290 -46.60 110.41 -42.79
CA THR A 290 -46.10 111.77 -43.03
C THR A 290 -44.79 111.74 -43.80
N GLU A 291 -44.81 112.45 -44.92
CA GLU A 291 -43.65 112.83 -45.74
C GLU A 291 -43.36 111.88 -46.92
N ASN A 292 -44.22 112.05 -47.93
CA ASN A 292 -44.05 111.61 -49.30
C ASN A 292 -43.65 112.85 -50.12
N GLU A 293 -42.37 112.99 -50.52
CA GLU A 293 -41.99 113.72 -51.76
C GLU A 293 -40.49 113.58 -52.12
N ARG A 294 -40.25 113.09 -53.34
CA ARG A 294 -39.03 113.21 -54.22
C ARG A 294 -37.83 112.33 -53.83
N LEU A 295 -37.08 111.66 -54.72
CA LEU A 295 -36.92 111.62 -56.20
C LEU A 295 -36.20 110.29 -56.59
N GLU A 296 -36.19 109.99 -57.89
CA GLU A 296 -35.60 108.86 -58.67
C GLU A 296 -34.18 108.38 -58.24
N GLU A 297 -33.62 107.21 -58.61
CA GLU A 297 -33.52 106.55 -59.93
C GLU A 297 -32.72 105.22 -59.80
N ALA A 298 -32.56 104.50 -60.92
CA ALA A 298 -31.55 103.47 -61.23
C ALA A 298 -31.84 102.00 -60.84
N GLY A 299 -32.45 101.29 -61.80
CA GLY A 299 -32.38 99.84 -61.90
C GLY A 299 -31.09 99.38 -62.59
N GLY A 300 -30.55 98.25 -62.11
CA GLY A 300 -29.64 97.39 -62.86
C GLY A 300 -28.46 96.86 -62.05
N ALA A 301 -28.43 95.54 -61.81
CA ALA A 301 -27.26 94.66 -61.97
C ALA A 301 -27.53 93.25 -61.42
N THR A 302 -28.32 92.50 -62.17
CA THR A 302 -28.41 91.04 -62.15
C THR A 302 -27.10 90.46 -62.71
N ALA A 303 -26.16 90.03 -61.85
CA ALA A 303 -25.08 89.09 -62.21
C ALA A 303 -24.36 88.49 -60.98
N ALA A 304 -24.17 89.23 -59.88
CA ALA A 304 -23.43 88.74 -58.71
C ALA A 304 -24.26 87.84 -57.76
N GLN A 305 -25.59 87.99 -57.75
CA GLN A 305 -26.48 87.22 -56.84
C GLN A 305 -26.73 85.79 -57.34
N VAL A 306 -26.69 85.56 -58.66
CA VAL A 306 -26.86 84.22 -59.26
C VAL A 306 -25.56 83.42 -59.21
N GLU A 307 -24.40 84.08 -59.28
CA GLU A 307 -23.09 83.43 -59.14
C GLU A 307 -22.80 83.05 -57.69
N MET A 308 -23.17 83.90 -56.71
CA MET A 308 -23.05 83.58 -55.29
C MET A 308 -24.01 82.45 -54.86
N ASN A 309 -25.25 82.43 -55.38
CA ASN A 309 -26.18 81.32 -55.15
C ASN A 309 -25.74 80.02 -55.83
N LYS A 310 -25.19 80.04 -57.06
CA LYS A 310 -24.60 78.84 -57.68
C LYS A 310 -23.37 78.32 -56.92
N LYS A 311 -22.55 79.19 -56.36
CA LYS A 311 -21.40 78.80 -55.51
C LYS A 311 -21.84 78.18 -54.19
N ARG A 312 -22.85 78.76 -53.53
CA ARG A 312 -23.44 78.20 -52.31
C ARG A 312 -24.10 76.84 -52.55
N GLU A 313 -24.83 76.69 -53.66
CA GLU A 313 -25.47 75.41 -54.02
C GLU A 313 -24.42 74.33 -54.37
N ALA A 314 -23.33 74.72 -55.05
CA ALA A 314 -22.22 73.82 -55.37
C ALA A 314 -21.41 73.41 -54.12
N GLU A 315 -21.15 74.34 -53.20
CA GLU A 315 -20.49 74.05 -51.92
C GLU A 315 -21.37 73.20 -51.00
N PHE A 316 -22.69 73.43 -50.99
CA PHE A 316 -23.63 72.62 -50.22
C PHE A 316 -23.73 71.19 -50.77
N GLN A 317 -23.78 71.02 -52.10
CA GLN A 317 -23.71 69.68 -52.69
C GLN A 317 -22.37 68.98 -52.44
N LYS A 318 -21.26 69.73 -52.43
CA LYS A 318 -19.94 69.18 -52.11
C LYS A 318 -19.87 68.72 -50.65
N MET A 319 -20.27 69.57 -49.69
CA MET A 319 -20.33 69.18 -48.27
C MET A 319 -21.28 68.01 -48.01
N ARG A 320 -22.38 67.90 -48.77
CA ARG A 320 -23.29 66.76 -48.65
C ARG A 320 -22.66 65.45 -49.15
N ARG A 321 -21.92 65.50 -50.26
CA ARG A 321 -21.15 64.33 -50.74
C ARG A 321 -20.02 63.97 -49.79
N ASP A 322 -19.27 64.96 -49.32
CA ASP A 322 -18.17 64.73 -48.36
C ASP A 322 -18.71 64.13 -47.04
N LEU A 323 -19.91 64.56 -46.60
CA LEU A 323 -20.59 64.00 -45.42
C LEU A 323 -21.11 62.56 -45.67
N GLU A 324 -21.71 62.29 -46.83
CA GLU A 324 -22.15 60.94 -47.21
C GLU A 324 -20.95 59.98 -47.34
N GLU A 325 -19.85 60.44 -47.93
CA GLU A 325 -18.61 59.66 -48.10
C GLU A 325 -17.92 59.40 -46.77
N ALA A 326 -17.82 60.41 -45.89
CA ALA A 326 -17.32 60.24 -44.53
C ALA A 326 -18.20 59.29 -43.70
N THR A 327 -19.53 59.36 -43.85
CA THR A 327 -20.46 58.47 -43.15
C THR A 327 -20.29 57.01 -43.62
N LEU A 328 -20.23 56.78 -44.94
CA LEU A 328 -19.96 55.47 -45.53
C LEU A 328 -18.62 54.88 -45.05
N GLN A 329 -17.59 55.72 -44.96
CA GLN A 329 -16.27 55.30 -44.51
C GLN A 329 -16.27 54.98 -43.01
N HIS A 330 -16.97 55.76 -42.19
CA HIS A 330 -17.11 55.50 -40.76
C HIS A 330 -17.89 54.19 -40.51
N GLU A 331 -18.95 53.96 -41.28
CA GLU A 331 -19.80 52.78 -41.18
C GLU A 331 -19.06 51.51 -41.65
N ALA A 332 -18.27 51.60 -42.72
CA ALA A 332 -17.38 50.54 -43.18
C ALA A 332 -16.30 50.20 -42.13
N THR A 333 -15.71 51.21 -41.49
CA THR A 333 -14.69 51.01 -40.45
C THR A 333 -15.29 50.38 -39.19
N ALA A 334 -16.49 50.81 -38.79
CA ALA A 334 -17.23 50.22 -37.67
C ALA A 334 -17.64 48.76 -37.96
N ALA A 335 -18.07 48.46 -39.19
CA ALA A 335 -18.38 47.10 -39.60
C ALA A 335 -17.14 46.19 -39.59
N ALA A 336 -16.00 46.67 -40.07
CA ALA A 336 -14.73 45.94 -40.04
C ALA A 336 -14.26 45.65 -38.60
N LEU A 337 -14.38 46.63 -37.69
CA LEU A 337 -14.05 46.46 -36.27
C LEU A 337 -14.98 45.45 -35.59
N ARG A 338 -16.30 45.51 -35.85
CA ARG A 338 -17.27 44.55 -35.31
C ARG A 338 -16.97 43.12 -35.78
N LYS A 339 -16.64 42.96 -37.07
CA LYS A 339 -16.27 41.65 -37.62
C LYS A 339 -15.00 41.12 -36.94
N LYS A 340 -13.96 41.96 -36.81
CA LYS A 340 -12.71 41.57 -36.15
C LYS A 340 -12.93 41.18 -34.67
N HIS A 341 -13.79 41.92 -33.96
CA HIS A 341 -14.17 41.57 -32.59
C HIS A 341 -14.92 40.23 -32.52
N ALA A 342 -15.87 39.99 -33.42
CA ALA A 342 -16.60 38.73 -33.48
C ALA A 342 -15.67 37.55 -33.77
N ASP A 343 -14.76 37.68 -34.74
CA ASP A 343 -13.77 36.66 -35.10
C ASP A 343 -12.84 36.36 -33.91
N SER A 344 -12.31 37.40 -33.24
CA SER A 344 -11.45 37.21 -32.05
C SER A 344 -12.20 36.58 -30.87
N THR A 345 -13.48 36.92 -30.69
CA THR A 345 -14.31 36.34 -29.61
C THR A 345 -14.59 34.86 -29.87
N ALA A 346 -14.80 34.48 -31.14
CA ALA A 346 -14.97 33.09 -31.54
C ALA A 346 -13.68 32.27 -31.33
N GLU A 347 -12.52 32.81 -31.70
CA GLU A 347 -11.21 32.17 -31.48
C GLU A 347 -10.92 31.95 -29.98
N LEU A 348 -11.20 32.95 -29.14
CA LEU A 348 -11.07 32.82 -27.69
C LEU A 348 -12.05 31.77 -27.13
N GLY A 349 -13.26 31.69 -27.67
CA GLY A 349 -14.23 30.65 -27.33
C GLY A 349 -13.70 29.24 -27.59
N GLU A 350 -13.16 28.99 -28.80
CA GLU A 350 -12.55 27.69 -29.13
C GLU A 350 -11.32 27.37 -28.26
N GLN A 351 -10.49 28.36 -27.93
CA GLN A 351 -9.36 28.16 -27.02
C GLN A 351 -9.82 27.77 -25.61
N ILE A 352 -10.89 28.39 -25.09
CA ILE A 352 -11.47 28.05 -23.78
C ILE A 352 -12.00 26.61 -23.79
N ASP A 353 -12.73 26.21 -24.83
CA ASP A 353 -13.27 24.86 -24.96
C ASP A 353 -12.16 23.81 -25.05
N ASN A 354 -11.08 24.09 -25.79
CA ASN A 354 -9.92 23.21 -25.84
C ASN A 354 -9.23 23.09 -24.48
N LEU A 355 -9.04 24.21 -23.76
CA LEU A 355 -8.46 24.21 -22.43
C LEU A 355 -9.33 23.45 -21.42
N GLN A 356 -10.66 23.55 -21.50
CA GLN A 356 -11.57 22.77 -20.65
C GLN A 356 -11.45 21.27 -20.91
N ARG A 357 -11.35 20.82 -22.17
CA ARG A 357 -11.13 19.40 -22.48
C ARG A 357 -9.78 18.89 -21.98
N VAL A 358 -8.70 19.65 -22.19
CA VAL A 358 -7.37 19.30 -21.70
C VAL A 358 -7.38 19.22 -20.17
N LYS A 359 -8.02 20.17 -19.50
CA LYS A 359 -8.17 20.17 -18.04
C LYS A 359 -8.89 18.91 -17.55
N GLN A 360 -10.03 18.54 -18.14
CA GLN A 360 -10.75 17.33 -17.74
C GLN A 360 -9.92 16.06 -17.96
N LYS A 361 -9.14 16.01 -19.05
CA LYS A 361 -8.24 14.89 -19.32
C LYS A 361 -7.15 14.79 -18.25
N LEU A 362 -6.52 15.91 -17.91
CA LEU A 362 -5.48 15.98 -16.86
C LEU A 362 -6.04 15.69 -15.46
N GLU A 363 -7.27 16.13 -15.14
CA GLU A 363 -7.92 15.79 -13.87
C GLU A 363 -8.18 14.28 -13.76
N LYS A 364 -8.55 13.62 -14.88
CA LYS A 364 -8.73 12.17 -14.93
C LYS A 364 -7.40 11.44 -14.76
N GLU A 365 -6.38 11.79 -15.55
CA GLU A 365 -5.03 11.20 -15.46
C GLU A 365 -4.44 11.38 -14.05
N LYS A 366 -4.59 12.56 -13.44
CA LYS A 366 -4.20 12.83 -12.05
C LYS A 366 -4.90 11.90 -11.04
N SER A 367 -6.19 11.63 -11.24
CA SER A 367 -6.94 10.72 -10.36
C SER A 367 -6.48 9.26 -10.50
N GLU A 368 -6.15 8.83 -11.72
CA GLU A 368 -5.62 7.49 -12.01
C GLU A 368 -4.23 7.31 -11.38
N MET A 369 -3.31 8.27 -11.60
CA MET A 369 -1.98 8.22 -10.96
C MET A 369 -2.06 8.23 -9.43
N LYS A 370 -3.00 8.99 -8.86
CA LYS A 370 -3.20 9.01 -7.41
C LYS A 370 -3.62 7.64 -6.86
N MET A 371 -4.49 6.92 -7.59
CA MET A 371 -4.88 5.56 -7.21
C MET A 371 -3.70 4.59 -7.33
N GLU A 372 -2.89 4.68 -8.38
CA GLU A 372 -1.68 3.86 -8.51
C GLU A 372 -0.66 4.12 -7.40
N ILE A 373 -0.47 5.38 -7.00
CA ILE A 373 0.40 5.74 -5.87
C ILE A 373 -0.13 5.11 -4.56
N ASP A 374 -1.43 5.19 -4.30
CA ASP A 374 -2.04 4.62 -3.10
C ASP A 374 -1.91 3.07 -3.08
N ASP A 375 -2.09 2.41 -4.23
CA ASP A 375 -1.92 0.96 -4.38
C ASP A 375 -0.44 0.53 -4.21
N LEU A 376 0.50 1.28 -4.80
CA LEU A 376 1.93 1.03 -4.65
C LEU A 376 2.40 1.25 -3.21
N ALA A 377 1.90 2.29 -2.52
CA ALA A 377 2.21 2.55 -1.12
C ALA A 377 1.72 1.40 -0.22
N SER A 378 0.50 0.90 -0.45
CA SER A 378 -0.06 -0.26 0.25
C SER A 378 0.78 -1.52 0.02
N ASN A 379 1.19 -1.77 -1.24
CA ASN A 379 2.05 -2.89 -1.59
C ASN A 379 3.43 -2.79 -0.94
N MET A 380 4.04 -1.60 -0.92
CA MET A 380 5.32 -1.35 -0.26
C MET A 380 5.25 -1.60 1.25
N GLU A 381 4.15 -1.22 1.92
CA GLU A 381 3.96 -1.50 3.34
C GLU A 381 3.83 -3.00 3.63
N SER A 382 3.09 -3.72 2.77
CA SER A 382 2.98 -5.19 2.83
C SER A 382 4.33 -5.88 2.67
N VAL A 383 5.10 -5.48 1.66
CA VAL A 383 6.45 -6.00 1.39
C VAL A 383 7.41 -5.68 2.55
N SER A 384 7.35 -4.48 3.11
CA SER A 384 8.16 -4.08 4.26
C SER A 384 7.88 -4.96 5.49
N LYS A 385 6.61 -5.24 5.79
CA LYS A 385 6.22 -6.17 6.86
C LYS A 385 6.71 -7.60 6.60
N ALA A 386 6.57 -8.09 5.36
CA ALA A 386 7.07 -9.41 4.98
C ALA A 386 8.59 -9.50 5.13
N LYS A 387 9.33 -8.47 4.70
CA LYS A 387 10.78 -8.36 4.85
C LYS A 387 11.20 -8.41 6.32
N ALA A 388 10.57 -7.61 7.19
CA ALA A 388 10.88 -7.61 8.62
C ALA A 388 10.64 -8.98 9.28
N ASN A 389 9.62 -9.71 8.85
CA ASN A 389 9.35 -11.07 9.32
C ASN A 389 10.43 -12.07 8.84
N LEU A 390 10.86 -11.96 7.58
CA LEU A 390 11.94 -12.78 7.04
C LEU A 390 13.28 -12.50 7.74
N GLU A 391 13.62 -11.24 8.00
CA GLU A 391 14.84 -10.87 8.74
C GLU A 391 14.85 -11.46 10.16
N LYS A 392 13.71 -11.45 10.86
CA LYS A 392 13.57 -12.10 12.17
C LYS A 392 13.78 -13.60 12.08
N MET A 393 13.22 -14.25 11.05
CA MET A 393 13.40 -15.69 10.84
C MET A 393 14.87 -16.02 10.54
N CYS A 394 15.55 -15.24 9.70
CA CYS A 394 16.97 -15.43 9.41
C CYS A 394 17.83 -15.33 10.67
N ARG A 395 17.62 -14.31 11.52
CA ARG A 395 18.34 -14.18 12.79
C ARG A 395 18.10 -15.38 13.71
N SER A 396 16.86 -15.85 13.81
CA SER A 396 16.55 -17.04 14.61
C SER A 396 17.24 -18.30 14.09
N LEU A 397 17.39 -18.45 12.77
CA LEU A 397 18.09 -19.57 12.17
C LEU A 397 19.61 -19.46 12.38
N GLU A 398 20.17 -18.25 12.31
CA GLU A 398 21.58 -17.98 12.63
C GLU A 398 21.91 -18.32 14.09
N ASP A 399 21.04 -17.94 15.03
CA ASP A 399 21.18 -18.28 16.45
C ASP A 399 21.13 -19.81 16.66
N GLN A 400 20.18 -20.50 16.02
CA GLN A 400 20.09 -21.97 16.07
C GLN A 400 21.35 -22.64 15.50
N LEU A 401 21.88 -22.13 14.39
CA LEU A 401 23.11 -22.64 13.79
C LEU A 401 24.31 -22.48 14.74
N SER A 402 24.43 -21.32 15.40
CA SER A 402 25.46 -21.04 16.40
C SER A 402 25.37 -21.99 17.60
N GLU A 403 24.16 -22.25 18.11
CA GLU A 403 23.92 -23.24 19.18
C GLU A 403 24.29 -24.67 18.77
N ILE A 404 24.00 -25.07 17.53
CA ILE A 404 24.36 -26.41 17.04
C ILE A 404 25.89 -26.52 16.93
N LYS A 405 26.55 -25.49 16.40
CA LYS A 405 28.01 -25.47 16.24
C LYS A 405 28.74 -25.54 17.57
N THR A 406 28.26 -24.82 18.59
CA THR A 406 28.84 -24.89 19.94
C THR A 406 28.67 -26.27 20.56
N LYS A 407 27.51 -26.92 20.37
CA LYS A 407 27.29 -28.31 20.80
C LYS A 407 28.17 -29.30 20.05
N GLU A 408 28.39 -29.11 18.75
CA GLU A 408 29.30 -29.92 17.95
C GLU A 408 30.73 -29.85 18.49
N GLU A 409 31.24 -28.65 18.76
CA GLU A 409 32.58 -28.46 19.34
C GLU A 409 32.72 -29.12 20.71
N GLU A 410 31.67 -29.07 21.55
CA GLU A 410 31.66 -29.72 22.85
C GLU A 410 31.64 -31.25 22.74
N GLN A 411 30.82 -31.80 21.83
CA GLN A 411 30.81 -33.24 21.54
C GLN A 411 32.16 -33.70 20.99
N GLN A 412 32.80 -32.91 20.12
CA GLN A 412 34.12 -33.24 19.59
C GLN A 412 35.18 -33.30 20.70
N ARG A 413 35.12 -32.41 21.70
CA ARG A 413 36.00 -32.49 22.89
C ARG A 413 35.75 -33.76 23.69
N ILE A 414 34.48 -34.09 23.94
CA ILE A 414 34.10 -35.32 24.68
C ILE A 414 34.61 -36.57 23.95
N ILE A 415 34.48 -36.62 22.61
CA ILE A 415 34.99 -37.73 21.79
C ILE A 415 36.51 -37.87 21.94
N ASN A 416 37.25 -36.75 21.94
CA ASN A 416 38.69 -36.76 22.12
C ASN A 416 39.09 -37.27 23.51
N ASP A 417 38.40 -36.82 24.57
CA ASP A 417 38.65 -37.26 25.95
C ASP A 417 38.37 -38.76 26.14
N ILE A 418 37.24 -39.25 25.61
CA ILE A 418 36.89 -40.68 25.64
C ILE A 418 37.92 -41.49 24.86
N SER A 419 38.36 -41.01 23.70
CA SER A 419 39.38 -41.68 22.90
C SER A 419 40.72 -41.77 23.64
N ALA A 420 41.11 -40.71 24.36
CA ALA A 420 42.31 -40.70 25.19
C ALA A 420 42.18 -41.65 26.39
N GLN A 421 41.02 -41.71 27.06
CA GLN A 421 40.77 -42.70 28.12
C GLN A 421 40.82 -44.13 27.58
N ARG A 422 40.22 -44.39 26.41
CA ARG A 422 40.24 -45.69 25.75
C ARG A 422 41.67 -46.15 25.49
N ALA A 423 42.52 -45.25 24.99
CA ALA A 423 43.94 -45.56 24.74
C ALA A 423 44.67 -45.95 26.03
N ARG A 424 44.45 -45.24 27.15
CA ARG A 424 45.05 -45.58 28.45
C ARG A 424 44.61 -46.95 28.96
N LEU A 425 43.31 -47.20 28.97
CA LEU A 425 42.74 -48.48 29.41
C LEU A 425 43.23 -49.65 28.54
N GLN A 426 43.44 -49.41 27.25
CA GLN A 426 43.98 -50.42 26.35
C GLN A 426 45.44 -50.76 26.66
N THR A 427 46.25 -49.76 27.04
CA THR A 427 47.63 -49.99 27.53
C THR A 427 47.64 -50.77 28.84
N GLU A 428 46.85 -50.37 29.84
CA GLU A 428 46.73 -51.09 31.12
C GLU A 428 46.26 -52.53 30.93
N SER A 429 45.27 -52.75 30.06
CA SER A 429 44.82 -54.11 29.71
C SER A 429 45.93 -54.95 29.07
N GLY A 430 46.83 -54.34 28.30
CA GLY A 430 47.99 -55.00 27.72
C GLY A 430 49.00 -55.42 28.79
N GLU A 431 49.26 -54.54 29.76
CA GLU A 431 50.14 -54.81 30.90
C GLU A 431 49.61 -55.93 31.79
N TYR A 432 48.32 -55.89 32.16
CA TYR A 432 47.71 -56.97 32.93
C TYR A 432 47.72 -58.30 32.17
N SER A 433 47.54 -58.28 30.84
CA SER A 433 47.67 -59.51 30.05
C SER A 433 49.08 -60.09 30.15
N ARG A 434 50.13 -59.27 30.05
CA ARG A 434 51.52 -59.73 30.22
C ARG A 434 51.76 -60.30 31.61
N GLN A 435 51.27 -59.65 32.66
CA GLN A 435 51.40 -60.15 34.03
C GLN A 435 50.71 -61.51 34.21
N VAL A 436 49.55 -61.71 33.60
CA VAL A 436 48.86 -63.01 33.63
C VAL A 436 49.72 -64.08 32.94
N ASP A 437 50.24 -63.81 31.75
CA ASP A 437 51.08 -64.75 31.00
C ASP A 437 52.34 -65.13 31.81
N GLU A 438 52.97 -64.17 32.49
CA GLU A 438 54.10 -64.41 33.39
C GLU A 438 53.73 -65.30 34.60
N LYS A 439 52.57 -65.05 35.22
CA LYS A 439 52.09 -65.86 36.35
C LYS A 439 51.73 -67.28 35.90
N ASP A 440 51.11 -67.45 34.74
CA ASP A 440 50.77 -68.77 34.19
C ASP A 440 52.05 -69.57 33.84
N ALA A 441 53.08 -68.90 33.32
CA ALA A 441 54.39 -69.50 33.10
C ALA A 441 55.03 -69.97 34.43
N LEU A 442 54.96 -69.15 35.48
CA LEU A 442 55.45 -69.49 36.81
C LEU A 442 54.67 -70.67 37.42
N ILE A 443 53.34 -70.67 37.33
CA ILE A 443 52.49 -71.79 37.79
C ILE A 443 52.88 -73.08 37.05
N SER A 444 53.08 -73.01 35.74
CA SER A 444 53.50 -74.16 34.92
C SER A 444 54.88 -74.69 35.33
N GLN A 445 55.81 -73.81 35.71
CA GLN A 445 57.10 -74.21 36.25
C GLN A 445 56.99 -74.86 37.63
N LEU A 446 56.22 -74.26 38.55
CA LEU A 446 55.99 -74.80 39.89
C LEU A 446 55.26 -76.15 39.85
N SER A 447 54.29 -76.31 38.95
CA SER A 447 53.55 -77.57 38.77
C SER A 447 54.48 -78.71 38.31
N ARG A 448 55.38 -78.43 37.35
CA ARG A 448 56.42 -79.39 36.93
C ARG A 448 57.36 -79.74 38.08
N GLY A 449 57.80 -78.76 38.86
CA GLY A 449 58.63 -78.98 40.05
C GLY A 449 57.92 -79.86 41.10
N LYS A 450 56.63 -79.58 41.37
CA LYS A 450 55.80 -80.39 42.27
C LYS A 450 55.72 -81.85 41.82
N GLN A 451 55.49 -82.10 40.52
CA GLN A 451 55.46 -83.47 39.98
C GLN A 451 56.79 -84.19 40.17
N ALA A 452 57.92 -83.52 39.86
CA ALA A 452 59.25 -84.09 40.06
C ALA A 452 59.53 -84.46 41.52
N PHE A 453 59.19 -83.58 42.47
CA PHE A 453 59.32 -83.89 43.90
C PHE A 453 58.40 -85.01 44.36
N THR A 454 57.19 -85.09 43.81
CA THR A 454 56.24 -86.17 44.12
C THR A 454 56.82 -87.52 43.68
N GLN A 455 57.39 -87.58 42.47
CA GLN A 455 58.07 -88.78 41.96
C GLN A 455 59.27 -89.17 42.83
N GLN A 456 60.12 -88.22 43.23
CA GLN A 456 61.23 -88.50 44.16
C GLN A 456 60.76 -89.05 45.51
N ILE A 457 59.66 -88.53 46.05
CA ILE A 457 59.08 -89.04 47.30
C ILE A 457 58.56 -90.48 47.11
N GLU A 458 57.93 -90.79 45.98
CA GLU A 458 57.48 -92.14 45.66
C GLU A 458 58.65 -93.13 45.50
N GLU A 459 59.73 -92.72 44.84
CA GLU A 459 60.96 -93.51 44.72
C GLU A 459 61.60 -93.78 46.08
N LEU A 460 61.73 -92.75 46.93
CA LEU A 460 62.25 -92.89 48.29
C LEU A 460 61.38 -93.80 49.16
N LYS A 461 60.05 -93.71 49.04
CA LYS A 461 59.13 -94.63 49.71
C LYS A 461 59.32 -96.06 49.23
N ARG A 462 59.50 -96.28 47.92
CA ARG A 462 59.76 -97.62 47.36
C ARG A 462 61.07 -98.19 47.88
N HIS A 463 62.14 -97.40 47.95
CA HIS A 463 63.41 -97.83 48.53
C HIS A 463 63.28 -98.17 50.02
N LEU A 464 62.51 -97.38 50.79
CA LEU A 464 62.25 -97.68 52.20
C LEU A 464 61.45 -98.99 52.37
N GLU A 465 60.46 -99.23 51.51
CA GLU A 465 59.70 -100.50 51.50
C GLU A 465 60.57 -101.70 51.09
N GLU A 466 61.55 -101.51 50.21
CA GLU A 466 62.55 -102.51 49.83
C GLU A 466 63.53 -102.83 50.98
N GLU A 467 63.88 -101.86 51.83
CA GLU A 467 64.76 -102.05 53.00
C GLU A 467 64.07 -102.68 54.23
N ILE A 468 62.75 -102.61 54.32
CA ILE A 468 61.96 -103.17 55.44
C ILE A 468 61.61 -104.67 55.23
N LYS A 469 61.75 -105.19 54.00
CA LYS A 469 61.62 -106.62 53.67
C LYS A 469 62.94 -107.37 53.86
#